data_AF-P23108-F1
#
_entry.id   AF-P23108-F1
#
_cell.length_a   1.000
_cell.length_b   1.000
_cell.length_c   1.000
_cell.angle_alpha   90.00
_cell.angle_beta   90.00
_cell.angle_gamma   90.00
#
_symmetry.space_group_name_H-M   'P 1'
#
loop_
_entity.id
_entity.type
_entity.pdbx_description
1 polymer ?
#
loop_
_entity_poly.entity_id
_entity_poly.type
_entity_poly.pdbx_seq_one_letter_code
_entity_poly.pdbx_strand_id
1 'polypeptide(L)'
;EDESTVLVDNKCQCVRITSRIIRDPDNPSEDIVERNIRIIVPLNTRENISDPTSPLRTEFKYNLANLCKKCDPTEIELDNQVFTASQSNICPDDDYSETCYTYDRNKCYTTLVPITHRGGTRMVKATLTPDSCYPD
;
A
#
# COMPACT_ATOMS: atom_id res chain seq x y z
N GLU A 1 6.31 -23.58 -14.23
CA GLU A 1 5.93 -22.54 -13.27
C GLU A 1 4.44 -22.66 -13.08
N ASP A 2 4.01 -23.00 -11.88
CA ASP A 2 2.58 -23.02 -11.58
C ASP A 2 2.09 -21.56 -11.58
N GLU A 3 1.31 -21.19 -12.60
CA GLU A 3 0.81 -19.83 -12.84
C GLU A 3 0.00 -19.31 -11.65
N SER A 4 0.67 -18.67 -10.69
CA SER A 4 0.01 -17.92 -9.63
C SER A 4 -0.23 -16.48 -10.10
N THR A 5 -1.47 -16.02 -10.07
CA THR A 5 -1.85 -14.65 -10.41
C THR A 5 -1.73 -13.75 -9.18
N VAL A 6 -1.12 -12.58 -9.32
CA VAL A 6 -1.09 -11.56 -8.26
C VAL A 6 -2.43 -10.83 -8.24
N LEU A 7 -3.12 -10.89 -7.11
CA LEU A 7 -4.39 -10.18 -6.91
C LEU A 7 -4.18 -8.82 -6.25
N VAL A 8 -3.27 -8.77 -5.27
CA VAL A 8 -2.96 -7.56 -4.49
C VAL A 8 -1.45 -7.47 -4.27
N ASP A 9 -0.89 -6.28 -4.46
CA ASP A 9 0.47 -5.93 -4.04
C ASP A 9 0.45 -4.57 -3.31
N ASN A 10 0.03 -4.59 -2.05
CA ASN A 10 -0.14 -3.38 -1.24
C ASN A 10 1.19 -3.00 -0.57
N LYS A 11 1.79 -1.88 -1.00
CA LYS A 11 3.07 -1.36 -0.47
C LYS A 11 2.95 -0.63 0.86
N CYS A 12 1.78 -0.06 1.16
CA CYS A 12 1.51 0.72 2.37
C CYS A 12 1.47 -0.16 3.63
N GLN A 13 0.83 -1.32 3.54
CA GLN A 13 0.71 -2.33 4.60
C GLN A 13 1.63 -3.55 4.39
N CYS A 14 2.41 -3.56 3.30
CA CYS A 14 3.32 -4.64 2.92
C CYS A 14 2.66 -6.04 2.85
N VAL A 15 1.53 -6.10 2.15
CA VAL A 15 0.76 -7.33 1.94
C VAL A 15 0.73 -7.70 0.46
N ARG A 16 1.04 -8.97 0.16
CA ARG A 16 0.93 -9.54 -1.18
C ARG A 16 -0.02 -10.72 -1.16
N ILE A 17 -1.01 -10.71 -2.05
CA ILE A 17 -2.00 -11.79 -2.20
C ILE A 17 -1.87 -12.36 -3.60
N THR A 18 -1.67 -13.66 -3.70
CA THR A 18 -1.70 -14.39 -4.96
C THR A 18 -2.76 -15.48 -4.92
N SER A 19 -3.22 -15.89 -6.10
CA SER A 19 -4.21 -16.94 -6.26
C SER A 19 -3.76 -17.89 -7.35
N ARG A 20 -4.11 -19.17 -7.20
CA ARG A 20 -3.84 -20.22 -8.17
C ARG A 20 -5.01 -21.19 -8.18
N ILE A 21 -5.37 -21.68 -9.37
CA ILE A 21 -6.32 -22.78 -9.52
C ILE A 21 -5.51 -24.07 -9.65
N ILE A 22 -5.77 -25.03 -8.77
CA ILE A 22 -5.17 -26.36 -8.77
C ILE A 22 -6.27 -27.31 -9.21
N ARG A 23 -6.18 -27.78 -10.45
CA ARG A 23 -7.13 -28.76 -11.00
C ARG A 23 -6.84 -30.13 -10.44
N ASP A 24 -7.89 -30.85 -10.03
CA ASP A 24 -7.75 -32.24 -9.61
C ASP A 24 -7.59 -33.14 -10.86
N PRO A 25 -6.47 -33.86 -10.99
CA PRO A 25 -6.27 -34.77 -12.13
C PRO A 25 -7.23 -35.97 -12.11
N ASP A 26 -7.72 -36.37 -10.95
CA ASP A 26 -8.56 -37.56 -10.76
C ASP A 26 -10.07 -37.22 -10.78
N ASN A 27 -10.44 -35.97 -10.48
CA ASN A 27 -11.81 -35.49 -10.51
C ASN A 27 -11.97 -34.18 -11.30
N PRO A 28 -12.26 -34.23 -12.62
CA PRO A 28 -12.35 -33.03 -13.45
C PRO A 28 -13.57 -32.13 -13.15
N SER A 29 -14.46 -32.54 -12.23
CA SER A 29 -15.57 -31.69 -11.77
C SER A 29 -15.22 -30.85 -10.55
N GLU A 30 -14.04 -31.05 -9.95
CA GLU A 30 -13.59 -30.36 -8.75
C GLU A 30 -12.25 -29.65 -8.99
N ASP A 31 -12.19 -28.36 -8.63
CA ASP A 31 -10.99 -27.55 -8.66
C ASP A 31 -10.74 -26.96 -7.27
N ILE A 32 -9.48 -26.91 -6.85
CA ILE A 32 -9.05 -26.22 -5.63
C ILE A 32 -8.56 -24.83 -5.99
N VAL A 33 -9.18 -23.80 -5.42
CA VAL A 33 -8.71 -22.41 -5.56
C VAL A 33 -7.85 -22.06 -4.35
N GLU A 34 -6.54 -22.08 -4.54
CA GLU A 34 -5.57 -21.68 -3.51
C GLU A 34 -5.40 -20.16 -3.48
N ARG A 35 -5.42 -19.59 -2.28
CA ARG A 35 -5.13 -18.17 -2.04
C ARG A 35 -3.98 -18.05 -1.04
N ASN A 36 -2.85 -17.52 -1.51
CA ASN A 36 -1.66 -17.30 -0.71
C ASN A 36 -1.60 -15.84 -0.26
N ILE A 37 -1.47 -15.61 1.05
CA ILE A 37 -1.38 -14.27 1.65
C ILE A 37 -0.03 -14.16 2.36
N ARG A 38 0.80 -13.21 1.92
CA ARG A 38 2.10 -12.88 2.53
C ARG A 38 2.02 -11.50 3.17
N ILE A 39 2.31 -11.43 4.46
CA ILE A 39 2.36 -10.19 5.25
C ILE A 39 3.78 -10.01 5.78
N ILE A 40 4.35 -8.82 5.65
CA ILE A 40 5.61 -8.45 6.30
C ILE A 40 5.30 -7.46 7.42
N VAL A 41 5.58 -7.86 8.67
CA VAL A 41 5.33 -7.03 9.85
C VAL A 41 6.61 -6.27 10.22
N PRO A 42 6.63 -4.93 10.09
CA PRO A 42 7.76 -4.12 10.50
C PRO A 42 7.77 -3.91 12.01
N LEU A 43 8.76 -4.49 12.70
CA LEU A 43 8.81 -4.48 14.17
C LEU A 43 9.28 -3.15 14.80
N ASN A 44 9.86 -2.26 13.98
CA ASN A 44 10.44 -0.99 14.44
C ASN A 44 9.78 0.24 13.81
N THR A 45 8.63 0.09 13.15
CA THR A 45 7.93 1.25 12.59
C THR A 45 7.05 1.92 13.64
N ARG A 46 6.81 3.20 13.37
CA ARG A 46 6.07 4.12 14.22
C ARG A 46 4.58 4.04 13.90
N GLU A 47 3.71 4.43 14.83
CA GLU A 47 2.27 4.49 14.58
C GLU A 47 1.94 5.44 13.41
N ASN A 48 2.56 6.61 13.41
CA ASN A 48 2.58 7.52 12.28
C ASN A 48 3.98 7.49 11.65
N ILE A 49 4.13 6.83 10.50
CA ILE A 49 5.43 6.68 9.85
C ILE A 49 6.04 8.01 9.39
N SER A 50 5.25 9.06 9.22
CA SER A 50 5.74 10.40 8.85
C SER A 50 6.18 11.22 10.06
N ASP A 51 5.82 10.80 11.26
CA ASP A 51 6.18 11.45 12.52
C ASP A 51 7.14 10.56 13.33
N PRO A 52 8.45 10.87 13.35
CA PRO A 52 9.44 10.08 14.07
C PRO A 52 9.27 10.13 15.60
N THR A 53 8.44 11.03 16.12
CA THR A 53 8.16 11.16 17.56
C THR A 53 7.02 10.27 18.05
N SER A 54 6.22 9.74 17.13
CA SER A 54 5.11 8.84 17.48
C SER A 54 5.62 7.52 18.10
N PRO A 55 4.82 6.84 18.95
CA PRO A 55 5.27 5.60 19.58
C PRO A 55 5.48 4.48 18.54
N LEU A 56 6.16 3.41 18.96
CA LEU A 56 6.28 2.22 18.14
C LEU A 56 4.91 1.56 17.96
N ARG A 57 4.61 1.13 16.73
CA ARG A 57 3.38 0.42 16.43
C ARG A 57 3.47 -1.01 16.96
N THR A 58 2.51 -1.40 17.80
CA THR A 58 2.41 -2.77 18.34
C THR A 58 1.19 -3.53 17.79
N GLU A 59 0.23 -2.85 17.19
CA GLU A 59 -0.99 -3.45 16.62
C GLU A 59 -1.06 -3.22 15.10
N PHE A 60 -1.29 -4.32 14.37
CA PHE A 60 -1.38 -4.35 12.91
C PHE A 60 -2.71 -4.99 12.50
N LYS A 61 -3.57 -4.23 11.82
CA LYS A 61 -4.90 -4.67 11.40
C LYS A 61 -4.97 -4.70 9.87
N TYR A 62 -5.26 -5.88 9.34
CA TYR A 62 -5.37 -6.11 7.90
C TYR A 62 -6.81 -6.49 7.58
N ASN A 63 -7.51 -5.62 6.86
CA ASN A 63 -8.85 -5.92 6.34
C ASN A 63 -8.73 -6.27 4.86
N LEU A 64 -9.14 -7.49 4.49
CA LEU A 64 -9.05 -7.98 3.11
C LEU A 64 -9.80 -7.08 2.13
N ALA A 65 -10.96 -6.54 2.51
CA ALA A 65 -11.74 -5.66 1.64
C ALA A 65 -10.98 -4.35 1.35
N ASN A 66 -10.28 -3.80 2.35
CA ASN A 66 -9.45 -2.60 2.17
C ASN A 66 -8.22 -2.91 1.31
N LEU A 67 -7.60 -4.08 1.48
CA LEU A 67 -6.45 -4.50 0.69
C LEU A 67 -6.79 -4.75 -0.78
N CYS A 68 -7.99 -5.26 -1.06
CA CYS A 68 -8.44 -5.59 -2.42
C CYS A 68 -9.14 -4.42 -3.14
N LYS A 69 -9.31 -3.27 -2.51
CA LYS A 69 -9.98 -2.12 -3.13
C LYS A 69 -9.18 -1.60 -4.32
N LYS A 70 -9.87 -1.20 -5.39
CA LYS A 70 -9.27 -0.59 -6.59
C LYS A 70 -9.86 0.81 -6.76
N CYS A 71 -9.07 1.81 -6.41
CA CYS A 71 -9.50 3.21 -6.46
C CYS A 71 -9.14 3.91 -7.76
N ASP A 72 -8.23 3.34 -8.55
CA ASP A 72 -7.87 3.92 -9.83
C ASP A 72 -9.04 3.80 -10.82
N PRO A 73 -9.45 4.91 -11.45
CA PRO A 73 -10.50 4.88 -12.45
C PRO A 73 -10.06 4.02 -13.64
N THR A 74 -11.03 3.35 -14.27
CA THR A 74 -10.81 2.54 -15.48
C THR A 74 -11.65 3.07 -16.62
N GLU A 75 -11.17 2.90 -17.83
CA GLU A 75 -11.94 3.16 -19.05
C GLU A 75 -12.76 1.93 -19.44
N ILE A 76 -14.01 2.15 -19.84
CA ILE A 76 -14.95 1.12 -20.30
C ILE A 76 -15.56 1.62 -21.61
N GLU A 77 -15.53 0.77 -22.64
CA GLU A 77 -16.15 1.08 -23.92
C GLU A 77 -17.59 0.54 -23.96
N LEU A 78 -18.56 1.42 -24.22
CA LEU A 78 -19.97 1.09 -24.39
C LEU A 78 -20.49 1.79 -25.66
N ASP A 79 -21.04 1.01 -26.59
CA ASP A 79 -21.61 1.49 -27.85
C ASP A 79 -20.70 2.48 -28.61
N ASN A 80 -19.42 2.12 -28.79
CA ASN A 80 -18.36 2.91 -29.43
C ASN A 80 -18.04 4.24 -28.72
N GLN A 81 -18.37 4.39 -27.44
CA GLN A 81 -17.96 5.50 -26.59
C GLN A 81 -17.16 5.01 -25.39
N VAL A 82 -16.08 5.74 -25.05
CA VAL A 82 -15.23 5.44 -23.90
C VAL A 82 -15.69 6.25 -22.70
N PHE A 83 -15.98 5.56 -21.59
CA PHE A 83 -16.39 6.15 -20.33
C PHE A 83 -15.35 5.87 -19.25
N THR A 84 -15.11 6.84 -18.38
CA THR A 84 -14.31 6.64 -17.16
C THR A 84 -15.24 6.19 -16.03
N ALA A 85 -14.93 5.06 -15.40
CA ALA A 85 -15.71 4.48 -14.31
C ALA A 85 -14.83 4.20 -13.08
N SER A 86 -15.42 4.29 -11.89
CA SER A 86 -14.80 3.81 -10.66
C SER A 86 -15.02 2.29 -10.52
N GLN A 87 -14.07 1.61 -9.87
CA GLN A 87 -14.11 0.15 -9.63
C GLN A 87 -14.43 -0.22 -8.17
N SER A 88 -14.65 0.77 -7.31
CA SER A 88 -14.87 0.54 -5.88
C SER A 88 -15.77 1.61 -5.27
N ASN A 89 -16.54 1.21 -4.26
CA ASN A 89 -17.45 2.07 -3.51
C ASN A 89 -16.81 2.66 -2.24
N ILE A 90 -15.59 2.24 -1.87
CA ILE A 90 -14.94 2.54 -0.58
C ILE A 90 -13.67 3.37 -0.73
N CYS A 91 -13.51 4.06 -1.86
CA CYS A 91 -12.40 4.96 -2.11
C CYS A 91 -12.88 6.37 -1.77
N PRO A 92 -12.56 6.92 -0.58
CA PRO A 92 -12.87 8.31 -0.29
C PRO A 92 -12.11 9.21 -1.27
N ASP A 93 -12.80 10.20 -1.82
CA ASP A 93 -12.28 11.08 -2.88
C ASP A 93 -11.00 11.85 -2.47
N ASP A 94 -10.76 12.03 -1.16
CA ASP A 94 -9.73 12.94 -0.65
C ASP A 94 -8.80 12.35 0.43
N ASP A 95 -8.93 11.08 0.81
CA ASP A 95 -8.25 10.59 2.01
C ASP A 95 -7.19 9.54 1.72
N TYR A 96 -5.96 10.04 1.50
CA TYR A 96 -4.70 9.32 1.70
C TYR A 96 -4.48 8.86 3.16
N SER A 97 -5.54 8.82 3.98
CA SER A 97 -5.49 8.50 5.41
C SER A 97 -5.34 7.01 5.71
N GLU A 98 -5.20 6.16 4.69
CA GLU A 98 -4.85 4.77 4.92
C GLU A 98 -3.51 4.70 5.65
N THR A 99 -3.56 4.31 6.92
CA THR A 99 -2.40 4.34 7.80
C THR A 99 -1.40 3.30 7.32
N CYS A 100 -0.30 3.76 6.73
CA CYS A 100 0.76 2.89 6.26
C CYS A 100 1.59 2.34 7.42
N TYR A 101 1.95 1.06 7.30
CA TYR A 101 2.80 0.34 8.25
C TYR A 101 4.25 0.34 7.81
N THR A 102 4.49 0.46 6.50
CA THR A 102 5.82 0.49 5.88
C THR A 102 5.99 1.72 5.01
N TYR A 103 7.24 2.15 4.83
CA TYR A 103 7.60 3.12 3.80
C TYR A 103 7.55 2.47 2.42
N ASP A 104 7.10 3.24 1.43
CA ASP A 104 7.25 2.88 0.02
C ASP A 104 8.65 3.29 -0.46
N ARG A 105 9.41 2.33 -1.00
CA ARG A 105 10.78 2.54 -1.51
C ARG A 105 10.83 3.60 -2.61
N ASN A 106 9.74 3.79 -3.35
CA ASN A 106 9.68 4.72 -4.47
C ASN A 106 9.13 6.10 -4.08
N LYS A 107 8.82 6.33 -2.79
CA LYS A 107 8.29 7.61 -2.30
C LYS A 107 9.26 8.25 -1.31
N CYS A 108 9.41 9.57 -1.41
CA CYS A 108 10.18 10.37 -0.48
C CYS A 108 9.33 10.71 0.75
N TYR A 109 9.78 10.30 1.94
CA TYR A 109 9.17 10.70 3.22
C TYR A 109 10.06 11.71 3.91
N THR A 110 9.47 12.82 4.37
CA THR A 110 10.19 13.92 5.03
C THR A 110 9.43 14.43 6.24
N THR A 111 10.17 15.07 7.15
CA THR A 111 9.62 15.74 8.32
C THR A 111 10.22 17.13 8.47
N LEU A 112 9.59 17.99 9.26
CA LEU A 112 10.09 19.34 9.56
C LEU A 112 10.65 19.37 10.97
N VAL A 113 11.93 19.71 11.09
CA VAL A 113 12.62 19.79 12.38
C VAL A 113 12.92 21.26 12.70
N PRO A 114 12.49 21.78 13.86
CA PRO A 114 12.88 23.11 14.30
C PRO A 114 14.35 23.13 14.71
N ILE A 115 15.16 23.95 14.07
CA ILE A 115 16.58 24.14 14.40
C ILE A 115 16.81 25.61 14.76
N THR A 116 17.46 25.86 15.90
CA THR A 116 17.82 27.22 16.33
C THR A 116 19.21 27.58 15.80
N HIS A 117 19.30 28.70 15.08
CA HIS A 117 20.55 29.23 14.55
C HIS A 117 20.58 30.76 14.67
N ARG A 118 21.64 31.31 15.29
CA ARG A 118 21.82 32.77 15.52
C ARG A 118 20.60 33.45 16.17
N GLY A 119 19.97 32.76 17.13
CA GLY A 119 18.80 33.27 17.86
C GLY A 119 17.46 33.17 17.14
N GLY A 120 17.44 32.73 15.86
CA GLY A 120 16.20 32.44 15.14
C GLY A 120 15.95 30.94 15.03
N THR A 121 14.69 30.51 15.16
CA THR A 121 14.28 29.13 14.87
C THR A 121 13.85 29.03 13.41
N ARG A 122 14.41 28.05 12.68
CA ARG A 122 14.02 27.72 11.30
C ARG A 122 13.50 26.30 11.24
N MET A 123 12.43 26.09 10.50
CA MET A 123 11.95 24.73 10.18
C MET A 123 12.77 24.20 9.01
N VAL A 124 13.57 23.16 9.27
CA VAL A 124 14.40 22.51 8.26
C VAL A 124 13.75 21.20 7.86
N LYS A 125 13.69 20.93 6.56
CA LYS A 125 13.17 19.67 6.02
C LYS A 125 14.24 18.59 6.16
N ALA A 126 13.94 17.54 6.92
CA ALA A 126 14.78 16.36 7.09
C ALA A 126 14.17 15.16 6.35
N THR A 127 15.01 14.34 5.72
CA THR A 127 14.58 13.14 5.00
C THR A 127 14.50 11.94 5.94
N LEU A 128 13.40 11.18 5.86
CA LEU A 128 13.22 9.92 6.59
C LEU A 128 13.68 8.72 5.75
N THR A 129 13.59 8.84 4.42
CA THR A 129 14.01 7.82 3.43
C THR A 129 14.98 8.43 2.43
N PRO A 130 16.29 8.53 2.74
CA PRO A 130 17.24 9.32 1.96
C PRO A 130 17.34 8.90 0.48
N ASP A 131 17.38 7.59 0.23
CA ASP A 131 17.58 7.03 -1.12
C ASP A 131 16.48 7.41 -2.11
N SER A 132 15.26 7.69 -1.64
CA SER A 132 14.12 8.07 -2.47
C SER A 132 13.87 9.58 -2.56
N CYS A 133 14.73 10.39 -1.95
CA CYS A 133 14.52 11.84 -1.77
C CYS A 133 15.53 12.73 -2.53
N TYR A 134 16.31 12.18 -3.45
CA TYR A 134 17.18 12.99 -4.30
C TYR A 134 16.32 13.80 -5.29
N PRO A 135 16.56 15.12 -5.42
CA PRO A 135 15.97 15.89 -6.50
C PRO A 135 16.60 15.44 -7.83
N ASP A 136 15.75 15.23 -8.84
CA ASP A 136 16.19 14.96 -10.21
C ASP A 136 16.98 16.13 -10.81
#